data_AF-A0A1B7JXM3-F1
#
_entry.id   AF-A0A1B7JXM3-F1
#
_cell.length_a   1.000
_cell.length_b   1.000
_cell.length_c   1.000
_cell.angle_alpha   90.00
_cell.angle_beta   90.00
_cell.angle_gamma   90.00
#
_symmetry.space_group_name_H-M   'P 1'
#
loop_
_entity.id
_entity.type
_entity.pdbx_description
1 polymer ?
#
loop_
_entity_poly.entity_id
_entity_poly.type
_entity_poly.pdbx_seq_one_letter_code
_entity_poly.pdbx_strand_id
1 'polypeptide(L)'
;MPDETLLKMAKQHNQSETAFFVGKEKGFELRWFTSLGEVNLCGHATLAAAHVIFEHLDYKGSAIHFETRFVGPLTVTRSGDWLTLDLPAWNTQAVTPPPLLLDALGINAYQEVRVARDYLVV
;
A
#
# COMPACT_ATOMS: atom_id res chain seq x y z
N MET A 1 8.74 -16.26 -6.40
CA MET A 1 10.08 -16.31 -5.77
C MET A 1 9.91 -16.49 -4.26
N PRO A 2 10.87 -17.11 -3.55
CA PRO A 2 10.83 -17.23 -2.09
C PRO A 2 10.93 -15.87 -1.38
N ASP A 3 10.27 -15.74 -0.23
CA ASP A 3 10.18 -14.49 0.54
C ASP A 3 11.56 -13.94 0.94
N GLU A 4 12.50 -14.83 1.29
CA GLU A 4 13.88 -14.45 1.63
C GLU A 4 14.59 -13.73 0.48
N THR A 5 14.33 -14.15 -0.76
CA THR A 5 14.97 -13.53 -1.93
C THR A 5 14.41 -12.15 -2.19
N LEU A 6 13.09 -12.00 -2.11
CA LEU A 6 12.42 -10.70 -2.27
C LEU A 6 12.84 -9.72 -1.18
N LEU A 7 12.97 -10.19 0.07
CA LEU A 7 13.46 -9.37 1.17
C LEU A 7 14.93 -8.94 0.98
N LYS A 8 15.81 -9.83 0.48
CA LYS A 8 17.20 -9.46 0.15
C LYS A 8 17.24 -8.34 -0.89
N MET A 9 16.42 -8.43 -1.93
CA MET A 9 16.31 -7.39 -2.95
C MET A 9 15.77 -6.07 -2.37
N ALA A 10 14.70 -6.12 -1.58
CA ALA A 10 14.13 -4.92 -0.94
C ALA A 10 15.16 -4.22 -0.03
N LYS A 11 15.92 -4.99 0.76
CA LYS A 11 17.03 -4.46 1.57
C LYS A 11 18.13 -3.82 0.73
N GLN A 12 18.47 -4.41 -0.42
CA GLN A 12 19.48 -3.85 -1.32
C GLN A 12 19.03 -2.53 -1.95
N HIS A 13 17.75 -2.41 -2.34
CA HIS A 13 17.23 -1.17 -2.91
C HIS A 13 17.12 -0.03 -1.89
N ASN A 14 16.94 -0.37 -0.61
CA ASN A 14 16.90 0.56 0.52
C ASN A 14 15.92 1.74 0.30
N GLN A 15 14.77 1.44 -0.29
CA GLN A 15 13.63 2.34 -0.41
C GLN A 15 12.59 2.01 0.67
N SER A 16 11.60 2.87 0.87
CA SER A 16 10.47 2.60 1.78
C SER A 16 9.83 1.24 1.49
N GLU A 17 9.50 0.98 0.21
CA GLU A 17 8.95 -0.28 -0.26
C GLU A 17 9.52 -0.65 -1.63
N THR A 18 9.65 -1.95 -1.87
CA THR A 18 9.88 -2.54 -3.18
C THR A 18 8.67 -3.37 -3.56
N ALA A 19 8.04 -3.02 -4.69
CA ALA A 19 6.91 -3.76 -5.25
C ALA A 19 7.42 -4.83 -6.23
N PHE A 20 6.93 -6.05 -6.07
CA PHE A 20 7.18 -7.16 -6.98
C PHE A 20 5.86 -7.61 -7.59
N PHE A 21 5.78 -7.70 -8.91
CA PHE A 21 4.61 -8.19 -9.60
C PHE A 21 4.93 -9.27 -10.62
N VAL A 22 3.97 -10.15 -10.88
CA VAL A 22 4.06 -11.19 -11.90
C VAL A 22 2.73 -11.31 -12.65
N GLY A 23 2.79 -11.43 -13.98
CA GLY A 23 1.59 -11.61 -14.81
C GLY A 23 0.87 -12.92 -14.48
N LYS A 24 -0.46 -12.89 -14.51
CA LYS A 24 -1.38 -14.03 -14.36
C LYS A 24 -2.34 -14.07 -15.55
N GLU A 25 -3.20 -15.10 -15.61
CA GLU A 25 -4.26 -15.17 -16.64
C GLU A 25 -5.17 -13.93 -16.63
N LYS A 26 -5.44 -13.37 -15.44
CA LYS A 26 -6.30 -12.20 -15.25
C LYS A 26 -5.60 -11.14 -14.39
N GLY A 27 -4.67 -10.40 -14.99
CA GLY A 27 -3.98 -9.29 -14.32
C GLY A 27 -2.63 -9.70 -13.75
N PHE A 28 -2.33 -9.28 -12.53
CA PHE A 28 -1.01 -9.44 -11.91
C PHE A 28 -1.13 -9.83 -10.45
N GLU A 29 -0.26 -10.71 -9.98
CA GLU A 29 -0.02 -10.84 -8.53
C GLU A 29 0.93 -9.72 -8.10
N LEU A 30 0.70 -9.09 -6.94
CA LEU A 30 1.47 -7.98 -6.41
C LEU A 30 1.83 -8.20 -4.94
N ARG A 31 3.09 -7.94 -4.60
CA ARG A 31 3.66 -8.05 -3.25
C ARG A 31 4.52 -6.83 -2.94
N TRP A 32 4.56 -6.42 -1.67
CA TRP A 32 5.34 -5.27 -1.21
C TRP A 32 6.24 -5.66 -0.05
N PHE A 33 7.51 -5.27 -0.15
CA PHE A 33 8.48 -5.50 0.90
C PHE A 33 9.11 -4.19 1.33
N THR A 34 9.14 -3.97 2.65
CA THR A 34 10.06 -3.01 3.27
C THR A 34 11.43 -3.67 3.46
N SER A 35 12.38 -2.93 4.02
CA SER A 35 13.66 -3.51 4.49
C SER A 35 13.49 -4.51 5.64
N LEU A 36 12.34 -4.52 6.32
CA LEU A 36 12.07 -5.37 7.48
C LEU A 36 11.26 -6.63 7.13
N GLY A 37 10.43 -6.57 6.10
CA GLY A 37 9.55 -7.69 5.75
C GLY A 37 8.45 -7.31 4.76
N GLU A 38 7.66 -8.31 4.39
CA GLU A 38 6.46 -8.10 3.58
C GLU A 38 5.41 -7.30 4.36
N VAL A 39 4.75 -6.35 3.68
CA VAL A 39 3.66 -5.56 4.27
C VAL A 39 2.34 -5.87 3.57
N ASN A 40 1.24 -5.70 4.30
CA ASN A 40 -0.08 -6.11 3.84
C ASN A 40 -0.63 -5.27 2.68
N LEU A 41 -0.32 -3.97 2.66
CA LEU A 41 -0.84 -3.00 1.71
C LEU A 41 0.08 -1.78 1.65
N CYS A 42 0.39 -1.31 0.45
CA CYS A 42 1.12 -0.06 0.21
C CYS A 42 0.56 0.65 -1.03
N GLY A 43 -0.06 1.83 -0.83
CA GLY A 43 -0.75 2.55 -1.91
C GLY A 43 0.19 3.09 -2.98
N HIS A 44 1.21 3.86 -2.58
CA HIS A 44 2.11 4.51 -3.54
C HIS A 44 2.95 3.50 -4.34
N ALA A 45 3.41 2.41 -3.72
CA ALA A 45 4.13 1.36 -4.44
C ALA A 45 3.23 0.59 -5.42
N THR A 46 1.91 0.49 -5.13
CA THR A 46 0.93 -0.07 -6.07
C THR A 46 0.75 0.84 -7.30
N LEU A 47 0.63 2.15 -7.10
CA LEU A 47 0.55 3.12 -8.20
C LEU A 47 1.85 3.14 -9.02
N ALA A 48 3.00 3.03 -8.38
CA ALA A 48 4.29 2.93 -9.08
C ALA A 48 4.38 1.66 -9.95
N ALA A 49 3.96 0.51 -9.43
CA ALA A 49 3.90 -0.73 -10.22
C ALA A 49 2.92 -0.62 -11.40
N ALA A 50 1.74 -0.02 -11.18
CA ALA A 50 0.76 0.22 -12.22
C ALA A 50 1.31 1.14 -13.32
N HIS A 51 2.02 2.22 -12.95
CA HIS A 51 2.69 3.10 -13.89
C HIS A 51 3.69 2.33 -14.77
N VAL A 52 4.54 1.49 -14.18
CA VAL A 52 5.48 0.65 -14.95
C VAL A 52 4.75 -0.26 -15.93
N ILE A 53 3.65 -0.89 -15.50
CA ILE A 53 2.86 -1.78 -16.37
C ILE A 53 2.24 -1.00 -17.54
N PHE A 54 1.64 0.16 -17.28
CA PHE A 54 1.01 0.99 -18.30
C PHE A 54 2.00 1.59 -19.30
N GLU A 55 3.14 2.08 -18.81
CA GLU A 55 4.05 2.90 -19.61
C GLU A 55 5.24 2.12 -20.19
N HIS A 56 5.57 0.96 -19.62
CA HIS A 56 6.77 0.21 -20.02
C HIS A 56 6.52 -1.23 -20.47
N LEU A 57 5.33 -1.80 -20.23
CA LEU A 57 5.01 -3.20 -20.57
C LEU A 57 3.94 -3.35 -21.67
N ASP A 58 3.73 -2.31 -22.47
CA ASP A 58 2.77 -2.25 -23.59
C ASP A 58 1.33 -2.67 -23.21
N TYR A 59 0.92 -2.41 -21.98
CA TYR A 59 -0.41 -2.79 -21.48
C TYR A 59 -1.50 -1.93 -22.11
N LYS A 60 -2.36 -2.55 -22.93
CA LYS A 60 -3.41 -1.85 -23.70
C LYS A 60 -4.69 -1.55 -22.91
N GLY A 61 -4.88 -2.18 -21.75
CA GLY A 61 -6.07 -1.96 -20.92
C GLY A 61 -6.10 -0.57 -20.28
N SER A 62 -7.26 -0.17 -19.77
CA SER A 62 -7.43 1.04 -18.95
C SER A 62 -7.49 0.74 -17.44
N ALA A 63 -7.54 -0.54 -17.07
CA ALA A 63 -7.62 -1.01 -15.69
C ALA A 63 -6.68 -2.20 -15.48
N ILE A 64 -5.87 -2.13 -14.43
CA ILE A 64 -5.03 -3.23 -13.94
C ILE A 64 -5.68 -3.82 -12.70
N HIS A 65 -5.81 -5.14 -12.70
CA HIS A 65 -6.28 -5.90 -11.55
C HIS A 65 -5.08 -6.57 -10.89
N PHE A 66 -4.88 -6.28 -9.60
CA PHE A 66 -3.86 -6.89 -8.78
C PHE A 66 -4.49 -7.89 -7.82
N GLU A 67 -3.96 -9.11 -7.80
CA GLU A 67 -4.18 -10.07 -6.73
C GLU A 67 -3.10 -9.86 -5.66
N THR A 68 -3.51 -9.74 -4.40
CA THR A 68 -2.60 -9.48 -3.27
C THR A 68 -2.80 -10.55 -2.21
N ARG A 69 -1.75 -10.82 -1.42
CA ARG A 69 -1.74 -11.93 -0.48
C ARG A 69 -2.67 -11.73 0.72
N PHE A 70 -2.85 -10.49 1.20
CA PHE A 70 -3.44 -10.23 2.52
C PHE A 70 -4.71 -9.36 2.50
N VAL A 71 -4.89 -8.49 1.51
CA VAL A 71 -5.98 -7.49 1.49
C VAL A 71 -6.98 -7.69 0.37
N GLY A 72 -6.81 -8.75 -0.43
CA GLY A 72 -7.69 -9.08 -1.54
C GLY A 72 -7.32 -8.34 -2.83
N PRO A 73 -8.22 -8.30 -3.81
CA PRO A 73 -7.94 -7.67 -5.09
C PRO A 73 -7.87 -6.15 -4.96
N LEU A 74 -6.94 -5.54 -5.70
CA LEU A 74 -6.85 -4.08 -5.87
C LEU A 74 -7.01 -3.75 -7.35
N THR A 75 -7.63 -2.61 -7.63
CA THR A 75 -7.80 -2.12 -9.00
C THR A 75 -7.11 -0.77 -9.14
N VAL A 76 -6.30 -0.62 -10.18
CA VAL A 76 -5.79 0.68 -10.61
C VAL A 76 -6.34 1.00 -11.98
N THR A 77 -7.02 2.14 -12.10
CA THR A 77 -7.53 2.65 -13.38
C THR A 77 -6.70 3.83 -13.85
N ARG A 78 -6.56 3.97 -15.18
CA ARG A 78 -5.89 5.10 -15.83
C ARG A 78 -6.90 5.99 -16.54
N SER A 79 -6.81 7.30 -16.28
CA SER A 79 -7.58 8.34 -16.96
C SER A 79 -6.65 9.48 -17.35
N GLY A 80 -6.22 9.49 -18.63
CA GLY A 80 -5.14 10.36 -19.07
C GLY A 80 -3.86 10.09 -18.29
N ASP A 81 -3.28 11.14 -17.70
CA ASP A 81 -2.07 11.06 -16.88
C ASP A 81 -2.33 10.62 -15.42
N TRP A 82 -3.60 10.47 -15.04
CA TRP A 82 -3.97 10.11 -13.68
C TRP A 82 -4.13 8.61 -13.51
N LEU A 83 -3.59 8.10 -12.40
CA LEU A 83 -3.84 6.75 -11.90
C LEU A 83 -4.68 6.83 -10.62
N THR A 84 -5.75 6.03 -10.58
CA THR A 84 -6.65 5.94 -9.42
C THR A 84 -6.59 4.53 -8.86
N LEU A 85 -6.26 4.42 -7.57
CA LEU A 85 -6.23 3.17 -6.82
C LEU A 85 -7.45 3.09 -5.91
N ASP A 86 -8.22 2.01 -6.04
CA ASP A 86 -9.32 1.71 -5.14
C ASP A 86 -8.81 0.97 -3.91
N LEU A 87 -9.04 1.56 -2.73
CA LEU A 87 -8.67 0.98 -1.44
C LEU A 87 -9.91 0.61 -0.61
N PRO A 88 -9.81 -0.43 0.23
CA PRO A 88 -10.88 -0.73 1.17
C PRO A 88 -11.07 0.44 2.15
N ALA A 89 -12.31 0.91 2.28
CA ALA A 89 -12.67 1.93 3.26
C ALA A 89 -12.66 1.32 4.67
N TRP A 90 -11.90 1.90 5.60
CA TRP A 90 -11.90 1.52 7.01
C TRP A 90 -12.76 2.48 7.83
N ASN A 91 -13.78 1.93 8.51
CA ASN A 91 -14.59 2.69 9.43
C ASN A 91 -13.83 2.91 10.74
N THR A 92 -13.76 4.16 11.18
CA THR A 92 -13.09 4.55 12.43
C THR A 92 -14.11 4.88 13.52
N GLN A 93 -13.72 4.70 14.77
CA GLN A 93 -14.54 5.03 15.95
C GLN A 93 -13.87 6.12 16.78
N ALA A 94 -14.63 7.10 17.25
CA ALA A 94 -14.14 8.12 18.16
C ALA A 94 -13.79 7.49 19.51
N VAL A 95 -12.64 7.86 20.08
CA VAL A 95 -12.13 7.32 21.34
C VAL A 95 -11.42 8.39 22.16
N THR A 96 -11.39 8.19 23.47
CA THR A 96 -10.44 8.92 24.33
C THR A 96 -9.04 8.35 24.09
N PRO A 97 -8.02 9.18 23.77
CA PRO A 97 -6.68 8.69 23.53
C PRO A 97 -6.08 8.06 24.79
N PRO A 98 -5.29 6.99 24.65
CA PRO A 98 -4.43 6.52 25.74
C PRO A 98 -3.50 7.66 26.20
N PRO A 99 -3.24 7.84 27.50
CA PRO A 99 -2.41 8.95 28.01
C PRO A 99 -1.05 9.06 27.29
N LEU A 100 -0.38 7.92 27.08
CA LEU A 100 0.92 7.86 26.41
C LEU A 100 0.89 8.31 24.94
N LEU A 101 -0.27 8.31 24.27
CA LEU A 101 -0.37 8.66 22.86
C LEU A 101 -0.04 10.15 22.63
N LEU A 102 -0.62 11.04 23.44
CA LEU A 102 -0.39 12.48 23.30
C LEU A 102 1.04 12.85 23.70
N ASP A 103 1.55 12.24 24.76
CA ASP A 103 2.94 12.40 25.20
C ASP A 103 3.93 11.97 24.11
N ALA A 104 3.69 10.81 23.47
CA ALA A 104 4.53 10.31 22.39
C ALA A 104 4.48 11.19 21.12
N LEU A 105 3.36 11.86 20.88
CA LEU A 105 3.20 12.84 19.79
C LEU A 105 3.74 14.24 20.16
N GLY A 106 4.06 14.49 21.44
CA GLY A 106 4.54 15.79 21.92
C GLY A 106 3.47 16.89 21.92
N ILE A 107 2.20 16.52 22.05
CA ILE A 107 1.06 17.44 22.05
C ILE A 107 0.29 17.38 23.38
N ASN A 108 -0.41 18.46 23.72
CA ASN A 108 -1.18 18.58 24.95
C ASN A 108 -2.69 18.84 24.73
N ALA A 109 -3.10 19.01 23.47
CA ALA A 109 -4.47 19.21 23.06
C ALA A 109 -4.71 18.51 21.71
N TYR A 110 -5.95 18.07 21.49
CA TYR A 110 -6.42 17.48 20.24
C TYR A 110 -7.89 17.86 20.04
N GLN A 111 -8.32 17.93 18.79
CA GLN A 111 -9.72 18.13 18.42
C GLN A 111 -10.48 16.81 18.44
N GLU A 112 -9.93 15.76 17.84
CA GLU A 112 -10.56 14.44 17.80
C GLU A 112 -9.51 13.33 17.77
N VAL A 113 -9.79 12.21 18.45
CA VAL A 113 -9.04 10.96 18.25
C VAL A 113 -9.99 9.87 17.79
N ARG A 114 -9.60 9.20 16.70
CA ARG A 114 -10.33 8.06 16.16
C ARG A 114 -9.40 6.86 16.03
N VAL A 115 -9.96 5.66 16.12
CA VAL A 115 -9.22 4.40 15.98
C VAL A 115 -9.87 3.50 14.94
N ALA A 116 -9.03 2.83 14.14
CA ALA A 116 -9.39 1.66 13.35
C ALA A 116 -8.20 0.68 13.39
N ARG A 117 -7.48 0.53 12.26
CA ARG A 117 -6.18 -0.14 12.23
C ARG A 117 -5.14 0.62 13.05
N ASP A 118 -5.16 1.95 12.93
CA ASP A 118 -4.23 2.88 13.54
C ASP A 118 -5.01 3.98 14.28
N TYR A 119 -4.33 4.73 15.15
CA TYR A 119 -4.87 5.94 15.75
C TYR A 119 -4.72 7.12 14.78
N LEU A 120 -5.79 7.90 14.62
CA LEU A 120 -5.78 9.19 13.95
C LEU A 120 -6.04 10.26 15.01
N VAL A 121 -5.10 11.19 15.12
CA VAL A 121 -5.20 12.35 16.02
C VAL A 121 -5.24 13.61 15.15
N VAL A 122 -6.26 14.44 15.35
CA VAL A 122 -6.50 15.72 14.67
C VAL A 122 -6.51 16.82 15.70
#